data_AF-A0A558A917-F1
#
_entry.id   AF-A0A558A917-F1
#
_cell.length_a   1.000
_cell.length_b   1.000
_cell.length_c   1.000
_cell.angle_alpha   90.00
_cell.angle_beta   90.00
_cell.angle_gamma   90.00
#
_symmetry.space_group_name_H-M   'P 1'
#
loop_
_entity.id
_entity.type
_entity.pdbx_description
1 polymer ?
#
loop_
_entity_poly.entity_id
_entity_poly.type
_entity_poly.pdbx_seq_one_letter_code
_entity_poly.pdbx_strand_id
1 'polypeptide(L)'
;MRPAGISELDDAVSDCRRCPRLVEWREEVARTKRAAYANETYWGRPVPGIGPADASLAIVGLAPAAHGGNRTGRMFTGDRSGDVLFQALYDVGLASQPTSTHRGDGLELYGTRITAPVHCAPPANKPTPAERDACRPWLERELELLKPRLRAVVVLGAFGWQALLPVLARGWTLPKPLPKFGHGVEVVLDDLHLLGCYHVSQQNTFTGRLTPAMLRDVLARGAAHAGLI
;
A
#
# COMPACT_ATOMS: atom_id res chain seq x y z
N MET A 1 -3.51 -11.12 20.98
CA MET A 1 -2.15 -11.67 20.75
C MET A 1 -1.45 -10.77 19.75
N ARG A 2 -0.15 -10.48 19.91
CA ARG A 2 0.62 -9.75 18.88
C ARG A 2 0.94 -10.75 17.76
N PRO A 3 0.58 -10.49 16.49
CA PRO A 3 0.78 -11.46 15.41
C PRO A 3 2.24 -11.90 15.29
N ALA A 4 2.52 -13.20 15.24
CA ALA A 4 3.87 -13.75 15.18
C ALA A 4 4.48 -13.72 13.77
N GLY A 5 3.63 -13.73 12.73
CA GLY A 5 4.02 -13.69 11.33
C GLY A 5 3.05 -12.88 10.47
N ILE A 6 3.38 -12.76 9.18
CA ILE A 6 2.59 -11.95 8.22
C ILE A 6 1.18 -12.51 8.03
N SER A 7 1.00 -13.83 7.98
CA SER A 7 -0.34 -14.42 7.86
C SER A 7 -1.23 -14.06 9.06
N GLU A 8 -0.74 -14.23 10.29
CA GLU A 8 -1.48 -13.85 11.49
C GLU A 8 -1.75 -12.34 11.55
N LEU A 9 -0.85 -11.52 10.99
CA LEU A 9 -1.03 -10.07 10.91
C LEU A 9 -2.17 -9.74 9.94
N ASP A 10 -2.20 -10.36 8.77
CA ASP A 10 -3.21 -10.13 7.75
C ASP A 10 -4.61 -10.53 8.24
N ASP A 11 -4.71 -11.64 8.98
CA ASP A 11 -5.95 -12.06 9.66
C ASP A 11 -6.37 -11.02 10.72
N ALA A 12 -5.44 -10.64 11.62
CA ALA A 12 -5.73 -9.68 12.68
C ALA A 12 -6.11 -8.28 12.16
N VAL A 13 -5.49 -7.84 11.06
CA VAL A 13 -5.86 -6.59 10.37
C VAL A 13 -7.29 -6.69 9.86
N SER A 14 -7.66 -7.80 9.22
CA SER A 14 -8.96 -8.02 8.59
C SER A 14 -10.14 -7.99 9.57
N ASP A 15 -9.89 -8.23 10.86
CA ASP A 15 -10.90 -8.18 11.92
C ASP A 15 -10.95 -6.83 12.67
N CYS A 16 -10.07 -5.89 12.34
CA CYS A 16 -9.96 -4.62 13.05
C CYS A 16 -11.20 -3.71 12.92
N ARG A 17 -11.65 -3.17 14.08
CA ARG A 17 -12.77 -2.21 14.19
C ARG A 17 -12.42 -0.93 14.97
N ARG A 18 -11.13 -0.59 15.10
CA ARG A 18 -10.64 0.52 15.96
C ARG A 18 -11.13 1.93 15.58
N CYS A 19 -11.54 2.14 14.33
CA CYS A 19 -11.87 3.47 13.79
C CYS A 19 -13.37 3.57 13.45
N PRO A 20 -14.24 4.05 14.35
CA PRO A 20 -15.70 4.01 14.15
C PRO A 20 -16.17 4.60 12.82
N ARG A 21 -15.68 5.79 12.44
CA ARG A 21 -16.02 6.45 11.17
C ARG A 21 -15.65 5.61 9.94
N LEU A 22 -14.50 4.94 9.96
CA LEU A 22 -14.05 4.08 8.86
C LEU A 22 -14.82 2.76 8.80
N VAL A 23 -15.18 2.23 9.97
CA VAL A 23 -16.01 1.02 10.09
C VAL A 23 -17.40 1.29 9.52
N GLU A 24 -18.04 2.39 9.94
CA GLU A 24 -19.35 2.79 9.44
C GLU A 24 -19.31 3.02 7.91
N TRP A 25 -18.33 3.80 7.44
CA TRP A 25 -18.21 4.12 6.02
C TRP A 25 -17.95 2.90 5.14
N ARG A 26 -16.99 2.03 5.50
CA ARG A 26 -16.63 0.86 4.67
C ARG A 26 -17.81 -0.12 4.53
N GLU A 27 -18.59 -0.27 5.60
CA GLU A 27 -19.79 -1.12 5.64
C GLU A 27 -20.96 -0.49 4.91
N GLU A 28 -21.16 0.83 5.04
CA GLU A 28 -22.19 1.56 4.30
C GLU A 28 -21.95 1.47 2.79
N VAL A 29 -20.71 1.67 2.33
CA VAL A 29 -20.35 1.50 0.93
C VAL A 29 -20.57 0.05 0.45
N ALA A 30 -20.32 -0.94 1.31
CA ALA A 30 -20.53 -2.35 0.99
C ALA A 30 -22.02 -2.72 0.88
N ARG A 31 -22.91 -2.02 1.61
CA ARG A 31 -24.37 -2.17 1.53
C ARG A 31 -24.96 -1.44 0.32
N THR A 32 -24.64 -0.15 0.18
CA THR A 32 -25.21 0.73 -0.85
C THR A 32 -24.67 0.41 -2.23
N LYS A 33 -23.36 0.12 -2.32
CA LYS A 33 -22.62 -0.19 -3.54
C LYS A 33 -22.71 0.91 -4.61
N ARG A 34 -21.86 0.81 -5.63
CA ARG A 34 -22.02 1.60 -6.86
C ARG A 34 -22.92 0.81 -7.81
N ALA A 35 -23.77 1.48 -8.60
CA ALA A 35 -24.66 0.83 -9.57
C ALA A 35 -23.94 -0.16 -10.50
N ALA A 36 -22.73 0.19 -10.96
CA ALA A 36 -21.89 -0.69 -11.79
C ALA A 36 -21.48 -2.02 -11.12
N TYR A 37 -21.57 -2.09 -9.78
CA TYR A 37 -21.15 -3.22 -8.95
C TYR A 37 -22.28 -3.73 -8.04
N ALA A 38 -23.54 -3.46 -8.38
CA ALA A 38 -24.70 -3.75 -7.52
C ALA A 38 -24.81 -5.24 -7.15
N ASN A 39 -24.46 -6.11 -8.10
CA ASN A 39 -24.55 -7.57 -7.97
C ASN A 39 -23.31 -8.21 -7.33
N GLU A 40 -22.29 -7.43 -6.99
CA GLU A 40 -21.06 -7.96 -6.38
C GLU A 40 -21.16 -8.01 -4.85
N THR A 41 -20.51 -9.02 -4.25
CA THR A 41 -20.30 -9.06 -2.80
C THR A 41 -19.05 -8.26 -2.44
N TYR A 42 -19.22 -7.19 -1.66
CA TYR A 42 -18.11 -6.35 -1.20
C TYR A 42 -17.38 -6.98 -0.02
N TRP A 43 -16.08 -6.71 0.07
CA TRP A 43 -15.25 -7.08 1.22
C TRP A 43 -15.70 -6.40 2.52
N GLY A 44 -15.95 -5.09 2.50
CA GLY A 44 -16.55 -4.33 3.61
C GLY A 44 -15.73 -4.32 4.91
N ARG A 45 -14.44 -4.65 4.82
CA ARG A 45 -13.53 -4.91 5.96
C ARG A 45 -12.19 -4.20 5.74
N PRO A 46 -11.32 -4.09 6.76
CA PRO A 46 -9.93 -3.69 6.56
C PRO A 46 -9.28 -4.59 5.52
N VAL A 47 -8.50 -4.02 4.62
CA VAL A 47 -7.80 -4.72 3.56
C VAL A 47 -6.36 -4.98 4.06
N PRO A 48 -5.93 -6.23 4.22
CA PRO A 48 -4.55 -6.55 4.60
C PRO A 48 -3.56 -6.20 3.49
N GLY A 49 -2.27 -6.25 3.80
CA GLY A 49 -1.22 -6.17 2.78
C GLY A 49 -1.25 -7.40 1.86
N ILE A 50 -0.53 -7.33 0.74
CA ILE A 50 -0.37 -8.47 -0.19
C ILE A 50 1.07 -8.66 -0.63
N GLY A 51 1.45 -9.90 -0.89
CA GLY A 51 2.81 -10.28 -1.27
C GLY A 51 3.48 -11.16 -0.22
N PRO A 52 4.68 -11.69 -0.52
CA PRO A 52 5.34 -12.70 0.30
C PRO A 52 5.73 -12.16 1.68
N ALA A 53 5.82 -13.07 2.65
CA ALA A 53 6.14 -12.75 4.04
C ALA A 53 7.60 -12.33 4.25
N ASP A 54 8.46 -12.58 3.25
CA ASP A 54 9.90 -12.33 3.26
C ASP A 54 10.31 -11.31 2.18
N ALA A 55 9.37 -10.47 1.74
CA ALA A 55 9.59 -9.43 0.73
C ALA A 55 10.77 -8.51 1.09
N SER A 56 11.67 -8.30 0.12
CA SER A 56 12.78 -7.34 0.22
C SER A 56 12.40 -5.93 -0.26
N LEU A 57 11.31 -5.80 -1.02
CA LEU A 57 10.70 -4.53 -1.42
C LEU A 57 9.32 -4.36 -0.77
N ALA A 58 9.06 -3.20 -0.16
CA ALA A 58 7.72 -2.79 0.23
C ALA A 58 7.22 -1.63 -0.62
N ILE A 59 5.92 -1.62 -0.95
CA ILE A 59 5.23 -0.50 -1.59
C ILE A 59 4.16 0.01 -0.64
N VAL A 60 4.24 1.27 -0.26
CA VAL A 60 3.35 1.89 0.73
C VAL A 60 2.45 2.92 0.07
N GLY A 61 1.15 2.64 0.06
CA GLY A 61 0.10 3.50 -0.48
C GLY A 61 -0.43 4.56 0.49
N LEU A 62 -1.73 4.86 0.34
CA LEU A 62 -2.49 5.75 1.22
C LEU A 62 -3.52 4.97 2.05
N ALA A 63 -4.54 4.43 1.39
CA ALA A 63 -5.61 3.62 1.96
C ALA A 63 -6.40 2.95 0.81
N PRO A 64 -7.21 1.91 1.10
CA PRO A 64 -8.10 1.32 0.10
C PRO A 64 -9.14 2.32 -0.45
N ALA A 65 -9.44 2.22 -1.74
CA ALA A 65 -10.57 2.95 -2.32
C ALA A 65 -11.92 2.29 -1.95
N ALA A 66 -12.96 3.11 -1.84
CA ALA A 66 -14.32 2.70 -1.50
C ALA A 66 -14.90 1.59 -2.41
N HIS A 67 -14.60 1.66 -3.71
CA HIS A 67 -15.02 0.66 -4.71
C HIS A 67 -13.84 -0.09 -5.35
N GLY A 68 -12.63 0.05 -4.78
CA GLY A 68 -11.45 -0.75 -5.11
C GLY A 68 -11.25 -1.80 -4.03
N GLY A 69 -10.21 -1.64 -3.20
CA GLY A 69 -9.91 -2.59 -2.12
C GLY A 69 -11.05 -2.88 -1.14
N ASN A 70 -11.93 -1.91 -0.84
CA ASN A 70 -13.09 -2.18 0.03
C ASN A 70 -14.17 -3.07 -0.65
N ARG A 71 -14.16 -3.13 -1.97
CA ARG A 71 -14.97 -4.07 -2.75
C ARG A 71 -14.27 -5.41 -2.90
N THR A 72 -13.00 -5.39 -3.34
CA THR A 72 -12.28 -6.59 -3.80
C THR A 72 -11.54 -7.35 -2.69
N GLY A 73 -11.30 -6.70 -1.55
CA GLY A 73 -10.53 -7.26 -0.43
C GLY A 73 -9.03 -7.32 -0.67
N ARG A 74 -8.51 -6.65 -1.71
CA ARG A 74 -7.09 -6.62 -2.04
C ARG A 74 -6.59 -5.20 -2.29
N MET A 75 -5.40 -4.87 -1.78
CA MET A 75 -4.80 -3.55 -1.98
C MET A 75 -4.67 -3.24 -3.48
N PHE A 76 -4.97 -1.98 -3.84
CA PHE A 76 -4.89 -1.49 -5.22
C PHE A 76 -5.69 -2.32 -6.25
N THR A 77 -6.75 -3.03 -5.86
CA THR A 77 -7.45 -3.95 -6.78
C THR A 77 -8.85 -3.46 -7.10
N GLY A 78 -9.21 -3.44 -8.39
CA GLY A 78 -10.55 -3.08 -8.83
C GLY A 78 -10.83 -1.57 -8.95
N ASP A 79 -9.78 -0.75 -9.05
CA ASP A 79 -9.86 0.66 -9.40
C ASP A 79 -8.72 1.08 -10.33
N ARG A 80 -8.84 2.26 -10.93
CA ARG A 80 -7.90 2.75 -11.95
C ARG A 80 -6.48 2.93 -11.42
N SER A 81 -6.32 3.25 -10.13
CA SER A 81 -5.00 3.41 -9.52
C SER A 81 -4.28 2.05 -9.47
N GLY A 82 -5.05 1.00 -9.22
CA GLY A 82 -4.66 -0.39 -9.35
C GLY A 82 -4.15 -0.79 -10.72
N ASP A 83 -4.95 -0.53 -11.75
CA ASP A 83 -4.60 -0.89 -13.13
C ASP A 83 -3.23 -0.33 -13.53
N VAL A 84 -2.97 0.93 -13.15
CA VAL A 84 -1.70 1.60 -13.44
C VAL A 84 -0.53 0.98 -12.66
N LEU A 85 -0.74 0.67 -11.38
CA LEU A 85 0.31 0.08 -10.54
C LEU A 85 0.66 -1.34 -10.97
N PHE A 86 -0.33 -2.22 -11.16
CA PHE A 86 -0.08 -3.62 -11.49
C PHE A 86 0.49 -3.81 -12.89
N GLN A 87 0.06 -3.00 -13.86
CA GLN A 87 0.71 -2.98 -15.17
C GLN A 87 2.20 -2.60 -15.03
N ALA A 88 2.52 -1.55 -14.27
CA ALA A 88 3.89 -1.12 -14.10
C ALA A 88 4.75 -2.14 -13.33
N LEU A 89 4.18 -2.84 -12.33
CA LEU A 89 4.85 -3.92 -11.62
C LEU A 89 5.16 -5.10 -12.55
N TYR A 90 4.21 -5.48 -13.39
CA TYR A 90 4.40 -6.52 -14.40
C TYR A 90 5.49 -6.12 -15.40
N ASP A 91 5.45 -4.89 -15.91
CA ASP A 91 6.44 -4.37 -16.86
C ASP A 91 7.88 -4.43 -16.33
N VAL A 92 8.08 -4.33 -15.01
CA VAL A 92 9.41 -4.41 -14.37
C VAL A 92 9.70 -5.76 -13.71
N GLY A 93 8.88 -6.79 -13.96
CA GLY A 93 9.11 -8.16 -13.50
C GLY A 93 8.81 -8.41 -12.02
N LEU A 94 8.01 -7.56 -11.36
CA LEU A 94 7.64 -7.71 -9.95
C LEU A 94 6.26 -8.35 -9.71
N ALA A 95 5.50 -8.63 -10.76
CA ALA A 95 4.19 -9.27 -10.69
C ALA A 95 4.02 -10.34 -11.77
N SER A 96 3.24 -11.38 -11.50
CA SER A 96 2.97 -12.48 -12.44
C SER A 96 2.11 -12.07 -13.64
N GLN A 97 1.29 -11.04 -13.48
CA GLN A 97 0.35 -10.58 -14.50
C GLN A 97 0.11 -9.06 -14.37
N PRO A 98 -0.30 -8.39 -15.47
CA PRO A 98 -0.49 -6.93 -15.49
C PRO A 98 -1.79 -6.46 -14.82
N THR A 99 -2.73 -7.37 -14.56
CA THR A 99 -4.07 -7.01 -14.08
C THR A 99 -4.38 -7.60 -12.71
N SER A 100 -5.21 -6.88 -11.98
CA SER A 100 -5.60 -7.20 -10.61
C SER A 100 -7.10 -6.91 -10.48
N THR A 101 -7.91 -7.96 -10.68
CA THR A 101 -9.37 -7.85 -10.82
C THR A 101 -10.10 -8.22 -9.53
N HIS A 102 -9.66 -9.27 -8.83
CA HIS A 102 -10.22 -9.74 -7.57
C HIS A 102 -9.19 -10.58 -6.80
N ARG A 103 -9.36 -10.75 -5.48
CA ARG A 103 -8.38 -11.45 -4.61
C ARG A 103 -8.03 -12.88 -5.02
N GLY A 104 -8.83 -13.55 -5.85
CA GLY A 104 -8.66 -14.93 -6.26
C GLY A 104 -8.15 -15.11 -7.70
N ASP A 105 -7.72 -14.04 -8.37
CA ASP A 105 -7.35 -14.07 -9.79
C ASP A 105 -5.97 -14.64 -10.11
N GLY A 106 -5.27 -15.23 -9.15
CA GLY A 106 -3.96 -15.85 -9.35
C GLY A 106 -2.78 -14.87 -9.45
N LEU A 107 -3.00 -13.56 -9.24
CA LEU A 107 -1.91 -12.60 -9.17
C LEU A 107 -0.93 -12.93 -8.04
N GLU A 108 0.35 -13.00 -8.37
CA GLU A 108 1.47 -13.15 -7.44
C GLU A 108 2.42 -11.95 -7.56
N LEU A 109 3.05 -11.59 -6.44
CA LEU A 109 4.09 -10.57 -6.38
C LEU A 109 5.43 -11.21 -6.06
N TYR A 110 6.47 -10.80 -6.78
CA TYR A 110 7.81 -11.35 -6.63
C TYR A 110 8.67 -10.43 -5.75
N GLY A 111 9.05 -10.93 -4.58
CA GLY A 111 9.88 -10.20 -3.60
C GLY A 111 9.29 -8.89 -3.09
N THR A 112 8.02 -8.60 -3.42
CA THR A 112 7.39 -7.29 -3.24
C THR A 112 6.12 -7.41 -2.42
N ARG A 113 6.00 -6.60 -1.36
CA ARG A 113 4.80 -6.51 -0.54
C ARG A 113 4.15 -5.14 -0.63
N ILE A 114 2.85 -5.08 -0.91
CA ILE A 114 2.08 -3.84 -1.01
C ILE A 114 1.20 -3.67 0.22
N THR A 115 1.28 -2.50 0.86
CA THR A 115 0.48 -2.16 2.05
C THR A 115 0.10 -0.67 2.08
N ALA A 116 -0.55 -0.22 3.15
CA ALA A 116 -0.95 1.17 3.34
C ALA A 116 -0.96 1.56 4.83
N PRO A 117 -0.72 2.84 5.18
CA PRO A 117 -0.84 3.30 6.57
C PRO A 117 -2.25 3.22 7.16
N VAL A 118 -3.29 3.15 6.32
CA VAL A 118 -4.68 2.98 6.74
C VAL A 118 -5.30 1.83 5.94
N HIS A 119 -5.73 0.78 6.63
CA HIS A 119 -6.26 -0.43 5.99
C HIS A 119 -7.78 -0.38 5.70
N CYS A 120 -8.51 0.67 6.09
CA CYS A 120 -9.93 0.81 5.78
C CYS A 120 -10.15 1.92 4.76
N ALA A 121 -11.15 1.79 3.89
CA ALA A 121 -11.52 2.88 3.00
C ALA A 121 -11.99 4.11 3.80
N PRO A 122 -11.37 5.28 3.62
CA PRO A 122 -11.85 6.52 4.22
C PRO A 122 -12.80 7.27 3.28
N PRO A 123 -13.80 7.99 3.82
CA PRO A 123 -14.59 8.94 3.03
C PRO A 123 -13.70 9.88 2.23
N ALA A 124 -14.03 10.09 0.96
CA ALA A 124 -13.29 10.92 0.00
C ALA A 124 -11.78 10.58 -0.13
N ASN A 125 -11.36 9.35 0.22
CA ASN A 125 -9.97 8.93 0.28
C ASN A 125 -9.11 9.82 1.22
N LYS A 126 -9.70 10.35 2.29
CA LYS A 126 -9.06 11.24 3.26
C LYS A 126 -9.19 10.67 4.68
N PRO A 127 -8.23 9.86 5.13
CA PRO A 127 -8.16 9.47 6.53
C PRO A 127 -7.78 10.67 7.39
N THR A 128 -8.25 10.70 8.63
CA THR A 128 -7.83 11.69 9.62
C THR A 128 -6.47 11.32 10.24
N PRO A 129 -5.74 12.26 10.84
CA PRO A 129 -4.54 11.94 11.61
C PRO A 129 -4.81 10.91 12.73
N ALA A 130 -5.94 11.01 13.42
CA ALA A 130 -6.33 10.06 14.46
C ALA A 130 -6.54 8.64 13.91
N GLU A 131 -7.14 8.51 12.73
CA GLU A 131 -7.33 7.21 12.07
C GLU A 131 -6.01 6.61 11.59
N ARG A 132 -5.13 7.44 11.01
CA ARG A 132 -3.76 7.05 10.68
C ARG A 132 -3.04 6.52 11.91
N ASP A 133 -3.11 7.26 13.01
CA ASP A 133 -2.41 6.90 14.25
C ASP A 133 -3.00 5.65 14.92
N ALA A 134 -4.33 5.46 14.86
CA ALA A 134 -4.99 4.25 15.33
C ALA A 134 -4.64 3.00 14.48
N CYS A 135 -4.35 3.20 13.20
CA CYS A 135 -3.96 2.13 12.26
C CYS A 135 -2.45 1.85 12.27
N ARG A 136 -1.63 2.83 12.66
CA ARG A 136 -0.16 2.77 12.72
C ARG A 136 0.41 1.47 13.32
N PRO A 137 -0.12 0.90 14.42
CA PRO A 137 0.45 -0.32 14.99
C PRO A 137 0.46 -1.52 14.03
N TRP A 138 -0.44 -1.54 13.03
CA TRP A 138 -0.43 -2.58 12.00
C TRP A 138 0.75 -2.43 11.05
N LEU A 139 0.99 -1.23 10.54
CA LEU A 139 2.14 -0.95 9.67
C LEU A 139 3.48 -1.10 10.41
N GLU A 140 3.53 -0.71 11.69
CA GLU A 140 4.70 -0.97 12.54
C GLU A 140 5.00 -2.45 12.66
N ARG A 141 3.98 -3.28 12.93
CA ARG A 141 4.17 -4.72 13.03
C ARG A 141 4.56 -5.33 11.68
N GLU A 142 3.97 -4.86 10.59
CA GLU A 142 4.27 -5.34 9.25
C GLU A 142 5.74 -5.09 8.88
N LEU A 143 6.25 -3.87 9.05
CA LEU A 143 7.65 -3.58 8.74
C LEU A 143 8.62 -4.24 9.69
N GLU A 144 8.26 -4.43 10.96
CA GLU A 144 9.07 -5.20 11.89
C GLU A 144 9.21 -6.66 11.44
N LEU A 145 8.13 -7.28 10.96
CA LEU A 145 8.14 -8.65 10.42
C LEU A 145 8.97 -8.75 9.14
N LEU A 146 8.92 -7.73 8.27
CA LEU A 146 9.70 -7.69 7.03
C LEU A 146 11.18 -7.31 7.25
N LYS A 147 11.49 -6.61 8.35
CA LYS A 147 12.81 -6.01 8.62
C LYS A 147 14.01 -6.92 8.31
N PRO A 148 14.02 -8.22 8.63
CA PRO A 148 15.17 -9.07 8.34
C PRO A 148 15.57 -9.10 6.84
N ARG A 149 14.58 -9.00 5.94
CA ARG A 149 14.77 -9.10 4.48
C ARG A 149 14.54 -7.78 3.75
N LEU A 150 13.83 -6.83 4.34
CA LEU A 150 13.50 -5.55 3.73
C LEU A 150 14.76 -4.74 3.41
N ARG A 151 14.87 -4.27 2.17
CA ARG A 151 15.99 -3.47 1.65
C ARG A 151 15.54 -2.20 0.96
N ALA A 152 14.32 -2.16 0.42
CA ALA A 152 13.76 -0.96 -0.19
C ALA A 152 12.29 -0.75 0.17
N VAL A 153 11.88 0.51 0.23
CA VAL A 153 10.48 0.93 0.34
C VAL A 153 10.17 2.02 -0.68
N VAL A 154 9.21 1.77 -1.56
CA VAL A 154 8.66 2.77 -2.49
C VAL A 154 7.36 3.31 -1.91
N VAL A 155 7.29 4.63 -1.74
CA VAL A 155 6.12 5.29 -1.13
C VAL A 155 5.34 6.08 -2.15
N LEU A 156 4.06 5.74 -2.30
CA LEU A 156 3.16 6.34 -3.26
C LEU A 156 2.43 7.54 -2.62
N GLY A 157 2.99 8.73 -2.78
CA GLY A 157 2.40 9.99 -2.36
C GLY A 157 2.86 10.52 -0.99
N ALA A 158 2.64 11.82 -0.79
CA ALA A 158 3.10 12.54 0.39
C ALA A 158 2.46 12.05 1.70
N PHE A 159 1.21 11.60 1.67
CA PHE A 159 0.54 11.07 2.87
C PHE A 159 1.22 9.80 3.36
N GLY A 160 1.45 8.83 2.46
CA GLY A 160 2.17 7.60 2.77
C GLY A 160 3.56 7.91 3.34
N TRP A 161 4.27 8.86 2.72
CA TRP A 161 5.60 9.29 3.17
C TRP A 161 5.59 9.80 4.61
N GLN A 162 4.71 10.75 4.89
CA GLN A 162 4.58 11.34 6.24
C GLN A 162 4.13 10.32 7.28
N ALA A 163 3.24 9.39 6.92
CA ALA A 163 2.76 8.36 7.82
C ALA A 163 3.82 7.28 8.10
N LEU A 164 4.70 7.02 7.13
CA LEU A 164 5.73 5.98 7.22
C LEU A 164 6.95 6.41 8.03
N LEU A 165 7.35 7.69 8.01
CA LEU A 165 8.56 8.14 8.72
C LEU A 165 8.55 7.76 10.22
N PRO A 166 7.49 8.01 11.01
CA PRO A 166 7.46 7.59 12.42
C PRO A 166 7.52 6.08 12.61
N VAL A 167 7.04 5.30 11.63
CA VAL A 167 7.12 3.83 11.65
C VAL A 167 8.57 3.39 11.42
N LEU A 168 9.26 3.96 10.44
CA LEU A 168 10.66 3.65 10.15
C LEU A 168 11.58 4.00 11.33
N ALA A 169 11.29 5.08 12.08
CA ALA A 169 12.04 5.44 13.27
C ALA A 169 12.07 4.36 14.37
N ARG A 170 11.21 3.33 14.29
CA ARG A 170 11.22 2.16 15.19
C ARG A 170 12.32 1.15 14.85
N GLY A 171 12.80 1.16 13.61
CA GLY A 171 13.73 0.15 13.09
C GLY A 171 15.01 0.72 12.47
N TRP A 172 15.00 1.99 12.06
CA TRP A 172 16.07 2.65 11.32
C TRP A 172 16.30 4.08 11.83
N THR A 173 17.52 4.57 11.62
CA THR A 173 17.93 5.93 11.99
C THR A 173 17.46 6.94 10.95
N LEU A 174 16.62 7.89 11.35
CA LEU A 174 16.17 8.98 10.46
C LEU A 174 17.15 10.16 10.48
N PRO A 175 17.42 10.80 9.32
CA PRO A 175 18.24 11.99 9.27
C PRO A 175 17.54 13.21 9.90
N LYS A 176 18.34 14.20 10.29
CA LYS A 176 17.88 15.52 10.75
C LYS A 176 18.48 16.61 9.86
N PRO A 177 17.68 17.45 9.17
CA PRO A 177 16.22 17.47 9.15
C PRO A 177 15.59 16.24 8.47
N LEU A 178 14.31 15.97 8.77
CA LEU A 178 13.57 14.89 8.12
C LEU A 178 13.49 15.11 6.60
N PRO A 179 13.55 14.03 5.81
CA PRO A 179 13.55 14.15 4.37
C PRO A 179 12.17 14.54 3.86
N LYS A 180 12.13 15.45 2.90
CA LYS A 180 10.89 15.92 2.26
C LYS A 180 10.47 14.95 1.17
N PHE A 181 9.16 14.75 1.04
CA PHE A 181 8.59 13.97 -0.05
C PHE A 181 8.81 14.66 -1.41
N GLY A 182 9.17 13.87 -2.41
CA GLY A 182 9.18 14.24 -3.83
C GLY A 182 9.19 13.00 -4.70
N HIS A 183 8.77 13.13 -5.96
CA HIS A 183 8.91 12.02 -6.91
C HIS A 183 10.39 11.83 -7.27
N GLY A 184 10.85 10.58 -7.26
CA GLY A 184 12.22 10.19 -7.52
C GLY A 184 13.18 10.49 -6.36
N VAL A 185 12.72 11.14 -5.28
CA VAL A 185 13.53 11.34 -4.07
C VAL A 185 13.92 10.00 -3.51
N GLU A 186 15.18 9.87 -3.14
CA GLU A 186 15.74 8.67 -2.55
C GLU A 186 16.55 9.03 -1.32
N VAL A 187 16.41 8.23 -0.26
CA VAL A 187 17.09 8.40 1.02
C VAL A 187 17.54 7.03 1.51
N VAL A 188 18.81 6.92 1.91
CA VAL A 188 19.30 5.72 2.59
C VAL A 188 19.16 5.90 4.11
N LEU A 189 18.49 4.96 4.75
CA LEU A 189 18.28 4.89 6.20
C LEU A 189 18.98 3.64 6.72
N ASP A 190 20.21 3.79 7.20
CA ASP A 190 21.11 2.66 7.52
C ASP A 190 21.29 1.72 6.30
N ASP A 191 20.60 0.58 6.28
CA ASP A 191 20.61 -0.43 5.22
C ASP A 191 19.36 -0.41 4.31
N LEU A 192 18.45 0.53 4.51
CA LEU A 192 17.16 0.61 3.82
C LEU A 192 17.10 1.80 2.84
N HIS A 193 16.76 1.53 1.58
CA HIS A 193 16.48 2.56 0.58
C HIS A 193 15.00 2.99 0.65
N LEU A 194 14.76 4.28 0.87
CA LEU A 194 13.43 4.89 0.87
C LEU A 194 13.24 5.75 -0.37
N LEU A 195 12.29 5.39 -1.22
CA LEU A 195 12.01 6.07 -2.49
C LEU A 195 10.63 6.74 -2.46
N GLY A 196 10.56 7.98 -2.93
CA GLY A 196 9.32 8.71 -3.11
C GLY A 196 8.79 8.60 -4.54
N CYS A 197 7.52 8.27 -4.70
CA CYS A 197 6.81 8.32 -5.97
C CYS A 197 5.54 9.15 -5.82
N TYR A 198 5.16 9.94 -6.84
CA TYR A 198 3.80 10.48 -6.86
C TYR A 198 2.78 9.34 -6.83
N HIS A 199 1.64 9.60 -6.18
CA HIS A 199 0.59 8.59 -6.07
C HIS A 199 0.04 8.25 -7.46
N VAL A 200 -0.26 6.98 -7.69
CA VAL A 200 -0.84 6.43 -8.94
C VAL A 200 -2.33 6.78 -9.14
N SER A 201 -2.79 7.90 -8.56
CA SER A 201 -4.19 8.29 -8.66
C SER A 201 -4.56 8.69 -10.09
N GLN A 202 -5.84 8.56 -10.43
CA GLN A 202 -6.36 8.99 -11.72
C GLN A 202 -6.02 10.47 -12.01
N GLN A 203 -6.10 11.34 -10.99
CA GLN A 203 -5.72 12.75 -11.14
C GLN A 203 -4.27 12.92 -11.58
N ASN A 204 -3.31 12.24 -10.95
CA ASN A 204 -1.89 12.40 -11.29
C ASN A 204 -1.54 11.79 -12.65
N THR A 205 -2.17 10.66 -12.98
CA THR A 205 -1.90 9.95 -14.23
C THR A 205 -2.53 10.65 -15.43
N PHE A 206 -3.74 11.20 -15.29
CA PHE A 206 -4.44 11.89 -16.38
C PHE A 206 -3.85 13.27 -16.68
N THR A 207 -3.33 13.96 -15.66
CA THR A 207 -2.68 15.27 -15.83
C THR A 207 -1.23 15.19 -16.30
N GLY A 208 -0.69 13.97 -16.45
CA GLY A 208 0.72 13.77 -16.78
C GLY A 208 1.71 14.06 -15.64
N ARG A 209 1.21 14.42 -14.45
CA ARG A 209 2.05 14.63 -13.25
C ARG A 209 2.82 13.36 -12.87
N LEU A 210 2.24 12.19 -13.12
CA LEU A 210 2.93 10.90 -13.08
C LEU A 210 2.70 10.18 -14.41
N THR A 211 3.77 9.90 -15.15
CA THR A 211 3.70 9.10 -16.37
C THR A 211 3.98 7.62 -16.07
N PRO A 212 3.55 6.68 -16.93
CA PRO A 212 3.90 5.27 -16.79
C PRO A 212 5.42 5.02 -16.76
N ALA A 213 6.19 5.77 -17.55
CA ALA A 213 7.65 5.67 -17.56
C ALA A 213 8.28 6.08 -16.22
N MET A 214 7.80 7.19 -15.64
CA MET A 214 8.24 7.65 -14.31
C MET A 214 7.92 6.64 -13.21
N LEU A 215 6.74 6.00 -13.27
CA LEU A 215 6.38 4.97 -12.31
C LEU A 215 7.29 3.74 -12.43
N ARG A 216 7.51 3.25 -13.66
CA ARG A 216 8.41 2.11 -13.91
C ARG A 216 9.84 2.41 -13.46
N ASP A 217 10.35 3.62 -13.69
CA ASP A 217 11.68 4.02 -13.23
C ASP A 217 11.84 3.87 -11.71
N VAL A 218 10.90 4.43 -10.92
CA VAL A 218 10.98 4.34 -9.46
C VAL A 218 10.82 2.90 -8.97
N LEU A 219 9.93 2.11 -9.60
CA LEU A 219 9.74 0.70 -9.24
C LEU A 219 10.99 -0.14 -9.57
N ALA A 220 11.60 0.07 -10.74
CA ALA A 220 12.82 -0.62 -11.14
C ALA A 220 14.00 -0.27 -10.22
N ARG A 221 14.16 1.01 -9.83
CA ARG A 221 15.16 1.38 -8.82
C ARG A 221 14.90 0.71 -7.48
N GLY A 222 13.64 0.72 -7.01
CA GLY A 222 13.25 0.00 -5.79
C GLY A 222 13.57 -1.50 -5.85
N ALA A 223 13.31 -2.14 -6.99
CA ALA A 223 13.64 -3.55 -7.24
C ALA A 223 15.15 -3.82 -7.22
N ALA A 224 15.95 -2.95 -7.85
CA ALA A 224 17.39 -3.06 -7.88
C ALA A 224 18.00 -2.93 -6.46
N HIS A 225 17.55 -1.96 -5.66
CA HIS A 225 17.96 -1.84 -4.26
C HIS A 225 17.52 -3.04 -3.41
N ALA A 226 16.41 -3.68 -3.79
CA ALA A 226 15.90 -4.88 -3.14
C ALA A 226 16.57 -6.18 -3.63
N GLY A 227 17.49 -6.11 -4.60
CA GLY A 227 18.18 -7.28 -5.18
C GLY A 227 17.24 -8.20 -5.97
N LEU A 228 16.19 -7.65 -6.57
CA LEU A 228 15.17 -8.40 -7.32
C LEU A 228 15.39 -8.40 -8.83
N ILE A 229 16.21 -7.49 -9.34
CA ILE A 229 16.61 -7.37 -10.75
C ILE A 229 18.09 -7.00 -10.87
#